data_AF-A0A3M1GAN2-F1
#
_entry.id   AF-A0A3M1GAN2-F1
#
_cell.length_a   1.000
_cell.length_b   1.000
_cell.length_c   1.000
_cell.angle_alpha   90.00
_cell.angle_beta   90.00
_cell.angle_gamma   90.00
#
_symmetry.space_group_name_H-M   'P 1'
#
loop_
_entity.id
_entity.type
_entity.pdbx_description
1 polymer ?
#
loop_
_entity_poly.entity_id
_entity_poly.type
_entity_poly.pdbx_seq_one_letter_code
_entity_poly.pdbx_strand_id
1 'polypeptide(L)' 'RAIMPEEMEGFEQCFLTGTAAEVSPVSEIGPYRFEVGEVCKTLMKDYDDLVHRRRAAA' A
#
# COMPACT_ATOMS: atom_id res chain seq x y z
N ARG A 1 11.08 8.89 9.61
CA ARG A 1 11.22 10.28 9.12
C ARG A 1 9.82 10.89 9.08
N ALA A 2 9.65 12.14 9.47
CA ALA A 2 8.37 12.83 9.25
C ALA A 2 8.19 13.08 7.75
N ILE A 3 6.98 12.84 7.25
CA ILE A 3 6.59 13.15 5.87
C ILE A 3 5.75 14.42 5.95
N MET A 4 6.21 15.47 5.28
CA MET A 4 5.47 16.73 5.17
C MET A 4 4.47 16.66 4.00
N PRO A 5 3.32 17.36 4.07
CA PRO A 5 2.29 17.30 3.02
C PRO A 5 2.81 17.60 1.61
N GLU A 6 3.70 18.58 1.46
CA GLU A 6 4.31 18.98 0.19
C GLU A 6 5.14 17.86 -0.47
N GLU A 7 5.60 16.88 0.29
CA GLU A 7 6.33 15.74 -0.26
C GLU A 7 5.40 14.73 -0.95
N MET A 8 4.10 14.76 -0.62
CA MET A 8 3.12 13.82 -1.16
C MET A 8 2.94 13.94 -2.67
N GLU A 9 3.17 15.14 -3.23
CA GLU A 9 3.16 15.38 -4.67
C GLU A 9 4.28 14.61 -5.41
N GLY A 10 5.38 14.30 -4.72
CA GLY A 10 6.51 13.55 -5.27
C GLY A 10 6.40 12.03 -5.15
N PHE A 11 5.35 11.50 -4.50
CA PHE A 11 5.18 10.06 -4.32
C PHE A 11 4.38 9.44 -5.46
N GLU A 12 4.87 8.34 -6.00
CA GLU A 12 4.19 7.60 -7.06
C GLU A 12 2.99 6.80 -6.54
N GLN A 13 3.14 6.14 -5.38
CA GLN A 13 2.16 5.19 -4.84
C GLN A 13 1.93 5.40 -3.35
N CYS A 14 0.71 5.15 -2.88
CA CYS A 14 0.32 5.24 -1.48
C CYS A 14 -0.56 4.06 -1.08
N PHE A 15 -0.40 3.58 0.16
CA PHE A 15 -1.23 2.54 0.75
C PHE A 15 -1.36 2.75 2.26
N LEU A 16 -2.47 2.27 2.82
CA LEU A 16 -2.70 2.18 4.26
C LEU A 16 -2.52 0.75 4.73
N THR A 17 -2.07 0.63 5.97
CA THR A 17 -1.98 -0.66 6.65
C THR A 17 -2.67 -0.66 7.99
N GLY A 18 -3.28 -1.78 8.37
CA GLY A 18 -3.84 -1.97 9.72
C GLY A 18 -4.56 -3.32 9.83
N THR A 19 -4.89 -3.76 11.04
CA THR A 19 -5.53 -5.08 11.24
C THR A 19 -6.82 -5.25 10.44
N ALA A 20 -7.62 -4.19 10.31
CA ALA A 20 -8.87 -4.22 9.54
C ALA A 20 -8.70 -3.78 8.08
N ALA A 21 -7.72 -2.91 7.80
CA ALA A 21 -7.47 -2.35 6.47
C ALA A 21 -6.46 -3.19 5.65
N GLU A 22 -5.78 -4.13 6.29
CA GLU A 22 -4.74 -5.00 5.73
C GLU A 22 -3.66 -4.22 4.99
N VAL A 23 -3.56 -4.39 3.68
CA VAL A 23 -2.78 -3.56 2.76
C VAL A 23 -3.75 -3.00 1.73
N SER A 24 -4.17 -1.76 1.92
CA SER A 24 -5.18 -1.10 1.09
C SER A 24 -4.55 0.02 0.25
N PRO A 25 -4.56 -0.06 -1.09
CA PRO A 25 -4.04 1.01 -1.94
C PRO A 25 -4.92 2.27 -1.82
N VAL A 26 -4.28 3.43 -1.83
CA VAL A 26 -4.95 4.74 -1.79
C VAL A 26 -4.73 5.44 -3.11
N SER A 27 -5.81 5.84 -3.79
CA SER A 27 -5.73 6.55 -5.07
C SER A 27 -5.73 8.07 -4.92
N GLU A 28 -6.20 8.60 -3.77
CA GLU A 28 -6.29 10.05 -3.55
C GLU A 28 -6.27 10.40 -2.05
N ILE A 29 -5.53 11.46 -1.69
CA ILE A 29 -5.58 12.09 -0.37
C ILE A 29 -5.63 13.61 -0.57
N GLY A 30 -6.79 14.23 -0.32
CA GLY A 30 -6.98 15.65 -0.56
C GLY A 30 -6.67 16.02 -2.02
N PRO A 31 -5.74 16.95 -2.31
CA PRO A 31 -5.38 17.32 -3.69
C PRO A 31 -4.43 16.32 -4.37
N TYR A 32 -3.86 15.35 -3.65
CA TYR A 32 -2.83 14.45 -4.16
C TYR A 32 -3.43 13.17 -4.72
N ARG A 33 -2.97 12.76 -5.90
CA ARG A 33 -3.37 11.50 -6.55
C ARG A 33 -2.19 10.56 -6.65
N PHE A 34 -2.45 9.28 -6.45
CA PHE A 34 -1.42 8.23 -6.45
C PHE A 34 -1.79 7.12 -7.42
N GLU A 35 -0.77 6.49 -7.98
CA GLU A 35 -0.94 5.32 -8.83
C GLU A 35 -1.11 4.05 -7.98
N VAL A 36 -2.05 3.20 -8.37
CA VAL A 36 -2.14 1.83 -7.84
C VAL A 36 -1.24 0.94 -8.69
N GLY A 37 0.07 1.09 -8.49
CA GLY A 37 1.10 0.42 -9.27
C GLY A 37 1.48 -0.96 -8.72
N GLU A 38 2.51 -1.55 -9.33
CA GLU A 38 2.92 -2.94 -9.06
C GLU A 38 3.42 -3.16 -7.63
N VAL A 39 4.01 -2.15 -6.98
CA VAL A 39 4.48 -2.26 -5.60
C VAL A 39 3.30 -2.47 -4.65
N CYS A 40 2.26 -1.64 -4.76
CA CYS A 40 1.04 -1.79 -3.96
C CYS A 40 0.36 -3.16 -4.22
N LYS A 41 0.23 -3.58 -5.48
CA LYS A 41 -0.39 -4.86 -5.82
C LYS A 41 0.40 -6.06 -5.28
N THR A 42 1.73 -6.00 -5.38
CA THR A 42 2.62 -7.05 -4.87
C THR A 42 2.50 -7.16 -3.36
N LEU A 43 2.56 -6.05 -2.63
CA LEU A 43 2.42 -6.05 -1.18
C LEU A 43 1.05 -6.58 -0.74
N MET A 44 -0.02 -6.16 -1.40
CA MET A 44 -1.38 -6.61 -1.12
C MET A 44 -1.51 -8.12 -1.31
N LYS A 45 -1.06 -8.65 -2.46
CA LYS A 45 -1.10 -10.08 -2.76
C LYS A 45 -0.25 -10.90 -1.79
N ASP A 46 0.95 -10.43 -1.50
CA ASP A 46 1.89 -11.14 -0.63
C ASP A 46 1.40 -11.20 0.82
N TYR A 47 0.80 -10.11 1.31
CA TYR A 47 0.16 -10.09 2.61
C TYR A 47 -1.03 -11.06 2.67
N ASP A 48 -1.93 -11.00 1.69
CA ASP A 48 -3.10 -11.87 1.59
C ASP A 48 -2.69 -13.36 1.52
N ASP A 49 -1.66 -13.69 0.74
CA ASP A 49 -1.11 -15.05 0.66
C ASP A 49 -0.48 -15.51 1.98
N LEU A 50 0.19 -14.61 2.69
CA LEU A 50 0.84 -14.90 3.97
C LEU A 50 -0.20 -15.21 5.05
N VAL A 51 -1.22 -14.36 5.23
CA VAL A 51 -2.21 -14.53 6.30
C VAL A 51 -3.15 -15.72 6.06
N HIS A 52 -3.38 -16.08 4.80
CA HIS A 52 -4.14 -17.27 4.42
C HIS A 52 -3.29 -18.54 4.25
N ARG A 53 -1.98 -18.48 4.53
CA ARG A 53 -1.05 -19.62 4.40
C ARG A 53 -1.03 -20.26 3.00
N ARG A 54 -1.19 -19.44 1.95
CA ARG A 54 -1.14 -19.90 0.56
C ARG A 54 0.28 -20.02 0.02
N ARG A 55 1.25 -19.42 0.72
CA ARG A 55 2.68 -19.71 0.54
C ARG A 55 3.01 -21.02 1.25
N ALA A 56 3.53 -22.00 0.51
CA ALA A 56 4.08 -23.22 1.10
C ALA A 56 5.17 -22.85 2.11
N ALA A 57 5.17 -23.50 3.27
CA ALA A 57 6.30 -23.41 4.18
C ALA A 57 7.55 -23.88 3.44
N ALA A 58 8.59 -23.05 3.45
CA ALA A 58 9.91 -23.41 2.96
C ALA A 58 10.52 -24.54 3.80
#